data_AF-A0A7X0RRU8-F1
#
_entry.id   AF-A0A7X0RRU8-F1
#
_cell.length_a   1.000
_cell.length_b   1.000
_cell.length_c   1.000
_cell.angle_alpha   90.00
_cell.angle_beta   90.00
_cell.angle_gamma   90.00
#
_symmetry.space_group_name_H-M   'P 1'
#
loop_
_entity.id
_entity.type
_entity.pdbx_description
1 polymer ?
#
loop_
_entity_poly.entity_id
_entity_poly.type
_entity_poly.pdbx_seq_one_letter_code
_entity_poly.pdbx_strand_id
1 'polypeptide(L)'
;MGTMDELKTWFTALVAEAVDRIAESRKTGTKKAVMDIVGYLQTHYGKEVSLYAATEADYLNPAYLSRLYKQETGRTFNEYSSGIRMAAAARLLTGPEDYKISNIANLSGYENVTYFMRKFKEHDKMTPSEYRRTHA
;
A
#
# COMPACT_ATOMS: atom_id res chain seq x y z
N MET A 1 35.17 -16.22 -43.48
CA MET A 1 34.55 -15.57 -42.31
C MET A 1 33.22 -16.29 -42.13
N GLY A 2 33.12 -17.14 -41.12
CA GLY A 2 32.18 -18.27 -41.11
C GLY A 2 30.82 -17.92 -40.53
N THR A 3 29.77 -18.38 -41.20
CA THR A 3 28.34 -18.30 -40.81
C THR A 3 28.04 -18.72 -39.36
N MET A 4 28.91 -19.52 -38.73
CA MET A 4 28.80 -19.91 -37.33
C MET A 4 29.05 -18.76 -36.35
N ASP A 5 30.00 -17.87 -36.63
CA ASP A 5 30.26 -16.72 -35.76
C ASP A 5 29.15 -15.68 -35.89
N GLU A 6 28.65 -15.46 -37.10
CA GLU A 6 27.47 -14.62 -37.34
C GLU A 6 26.23 -15.18 -36.63
N LEU A 7 26.02 -16.50 -36.67
CA LEU A 7 24.93 -17.16 -35.96
C LEU A 7 25.05 -16.99 -34.43
N LYS A 8 26.26 -17.13 -33.87
CA LYS A 8 26.52 -16.91 -32.44
C LYS A 8 26.28 -15.46 -32.05
N THR A 9 26.72 -14.50 -32.85
CA THR A 9 26.48 -13.07 -32.61
C THR A 9 24.99 -12.75 -32.63
N TRP A 10 24.27 -13.23 -33.65
CA TRP A 10 22.82 -13.06 -33.74
C TRP A 10 22.08 -13.70 -32.56
N PHE A 11 22.43 -14.94 -32.21
CA PHE A 11 21.80 -15.65 -31.09
C PHE A 11 22.05 -14.94 -29.75
N THR A 12 23.28 -14.47 -29.54
CA THR A 12 23.64 -13.72 -28.32
C THR A 12 22.86 -12.42 -28.24
N ALA A 13 22.73 -11.68 -29.35
CA ALA A 13 21.93 -10.46 -29.41
C ALA A 13 20.44 -10.74 -29.15
N LEU A 14 19.89 -11.81 -29.73
CA LEU A 14 18.49 -12.22 -29.53
C LEU A 14 18.21 -12.57 -28.05
N VAL A 15 19.11 -13.32 -27.41
CA VAL A 15 18.97 -13.68 -25.99
C VAL A 15 19.08 -12.44 -25.10
N ALA A 16 20.04 -11.55 -25.36
CA ALA A 16 20.18 -10.29 -24.61
C ALA A 16 18.90 -9.45 -24.71
N GLU A 17 18.36 -9.28 -25.91
CA GLU A 17 17.11 -8.55 -26.11
C GLU A 17 15.91 -9.20 -25.39
N ALA A 18 15.83 -10.54 -25.42
CA ALA A 18 14.78 -11.26 -24.69
C ALA A 18 14.89 -11.06 -23.17
N VAL A 19 16.11 -11.09 -22.62
CA VAL A 19 16.37 -10.83 -21.19
C VAL A 19 15.93 -9.42 -20.81
N ASP A 20 16.29 -8.41 -21.61
CA ASP A 20 15.92 -7.02 -21.35
C ASP A 20 14.39 -6.82 -21.39
N ARG A 21 13.72 -7.41 -22.38
CA ARG A 21 12.24 -7.36 -22.48
C ARG A 21 11.56 -8.04 -21.29
N ILE A 22 12.07 -9.18 -20.82
CA ILE A 22 11.55 -9.87 -19.63
C ILE A 22 11.75 -9.00 -18.38
N ALA A 23 12.92 -8.38 -18.23
CA ALA A 23 13.22 -7.50 -17.10
C ALA A 23 12.29 -6.28 -17.07
N GLU A 24 12.06 -5.64 -18.22
CA GLU A 24 11.19 -4.46 -18.32
C GLU A 24 9.71 -4.82 -18.10
N SER A 25 9.26 -5.96 -18.65
CA SER A 25 7.91 -6.48 -18.40
C SER A 25 7.69 -6.79 -16.91
N ARG A 26 8.68 -7.36 -16.23
CA ARG A 26 8.62 -7.62 -14.78
C ARG A 26 8.55 -6.33 -13.99
N LYS A 27 9.40 -5.34 -14.29
CA LYS A 27 9.40 -4.03 -13.62
C LYS A 27 8.05 -3.32 -13.77
N THR A 28 7.47 -3.38 -14.96
CA THR A 28 6.14 -2.83 -15.23
C THR A 28 5.05 -3.53 -14.44
N GLY A 29 5.04 -4.88 -14.41
CA GLY A 29 4.07 -5.66 -13.63
C GLY A 29 4.16 -5.43 -12.12
N THR A 30 5.39 -5.30 -11.61
CA THR A 30 5.73 -4.98 -10.22
C THR A 30 5.21 -3.59 -9.81
N LYS A 31 5.45 -2.56 -10.63
CA LYS A 31 4.93 -1.21 -10.38
C LYS A 31 3.41 -1.19 -10.39
N LYS A 32 2.79 -1.91 -11.34
CA LYS A 32 1.33 -2.07 -11.40
C LYS A 32 0.79 -2.69 -10.11
N ALA A 33 1.41 -3.76 -9.61
CA ALA A 33 1.02 -4.42 -8.35
C ALA A 33 0.96 -3.44 -7.18
N VAL A 34 1.99 -2.60 -7.02
CA VAL A 34 2.04 -1.61 -5.93
C VAL A 34 0.95 -0.56 -6.08
N MET A 35 0.68 -0.10 -7.31
CA MET A 35 -0.40 0.86 -7.58
C MET A 35 -1.78 0.25 -7.29
N ASP A 36 -2.00 -1.01 -7.66
CA ASP A 36 -3.25 -1.73 -7.40
C ASP A 36 -3.47 -1.86 -5.87
N ILE A 37 -2.41 -2.21 -5.12
CA ILE A 37 -2.47 -2.26 -3.65
C ILE A 37 -2.83 -0.90 -3.05
N VAL A 38 -2.20 0.17 -3.52
CA VAL A 38 -2.48 1.54 -3.05
C VAL A 38 -3.93 1.93 -3.34
N GLY A 39 -4.42 1.66 -4.56
CA GLY A 39 -5.80 1.95 -4.95
C GLY A 39 -6.83 1.17 -4.13
N TYR A 40 -6.55 -0.12 -3.89
CA TYR A 40 -7.41 -0.96 -3.05
C TYR A 40 -7.48 -0.43 -1.61
N LEU A 41 -6.34 -0.04 -1.02
CA LEU A 41 -6.31 0.54 0.33
C LEU A 41 -7.10 1.84 0.45
N GLN A 42 -7.01 2.73 -0.54
CA GLN A 42 -7.75 4.00 -0.53
C GLN A 42 -9.27 3.80 -0.52
N THR A 43 -9.75 2.70 -1.09
CA THR A 43 -11.18 2.40 -1.21
C THR A 43 -11.70 1.45 -0.13
N HIS A 44 -10.83 0.65 0.50
CA HIS A 44 -11.24 -0.43 1.43
C HIS A 44 -10.65 -0.30 2.85
N TYR A 45 -9.99 0.81 3.20
CA TYR A 45 -9.31 0.98 4.50
C TYR A 45 -10.20 0.73 5.74
N GLY A 46 -11.52 0.91 5.64
CA GLY A 46 -12.47 0.73 6.74
C GLY A 46 -12.75 -0.73 7.13
N LYS A 47 -12.22 -1.71 6.39
CA LYS A 47 -12.33 -3.16 6.70
C LYS A 47 -10.96 -3.75 7.04
N GLU A 48 -10.91 -4.99 7.51
CA GLU A 48 -9.66 -5.74 7.60
C GLU A 48 -9.12 -5.93 6.17
N VAL A 49 -7.96 -5.31 5.89
CA VAL A 49 -7.31 -5.40 4.58
C VAL A 49 -5.96 -6.06 4.76
N SER A 50 -5.75 -7.16 4.04
CA SER A 50 -4.45 -7.80 3.92
C SER A 50 -3.79 -7.37 2.62
N LEU A 51 -2.46 -7.34 2.61
CA LEU A 51 -1.66 -7.06 1.41
C LEU A 51 -2.00 -8.03 0.27
N TYR A 52 -2.31 -9.28 0.60
CA TYR A 52 -2.65 -10.33 -0.35
C TYR A 52 -4.03 -10.12 -0.98
N ALA A 53 -5.02 -9.67 -0.19
CA ALA A 53 -6.37 -9.37 -0.71
C ALA A 53 -6.38 -8.17 -1.68
N ALA A 54 -5.35 -7.33 -1.62
CA ALA A 54 -5.21 -6.15 -2.48
C ALA A 54 -4.52 -6.45 -3.83
N THR A 55 -4.15 -7.72 -4.09
CA THR A 55 -3.48 -8.15 -5.33
C THR A 55 -4.23 -9.31 -5.98
N GLU A 56 -4.24 -9.36 -7.31
CA GLU A 56 -4.70 -10.57 -8.03
C GLU A 56 -3.76 -11.75 -7.75
N ALA A 57 -4.28 -12.98 -7.84
CA ALA A 57 -3.63 -14.22 -7.39
C ALA A 57 -2.28 -14.55 -8.08
N ASP A 58 -1.92 -13.81 -9.14
CA ASP A 58 -0.72 -14.02 -9.95
C ASP A 58 0.56 -13.41 -9.37
N TYR A 59 0.46 -12.62 -8.29
CA TYR A 59 1.63 -12.02 -7.66
C TYR A 59 2.29 -12.97 -6.64
N LEU A 60 3.61 -13.17 -6.82
CA LEU A 60 4.47 -14.05 -6.00
C LEU A 60 4.38 -13.76 -4.49
N ASN A 61 4.65 -14.80 -3.69
CA ASN A 61 4.88 -14.82 -2.22
C ASN A 61 4.67 -13.49 -1.46
N PRO A 62 3.77 -13.43 -0.46
CA PRO A 62 3.52 -12.23 0.37
C PRO A 62 4.77 -11.53 0.92
N ALA A 63 5.84 -12.26 1.23
CA ALA A 63 7.10 -11.69 1.70
C ALA A 63 7.81 -10.85 0.63
N TYR A 64 7.77 -11.28 -0.64
CA TYR A 64 8.30 -10.50 -1.76
C TYR A 64 7.47 -9.24 -1.97
N LEU A 65 6.14 -9.35 -2.00
CA LEU A 65 5.25 -8.20 -2.14
C LEU A 65 5.43 -7.18 -1.02
N SER A 66 5.60 -7.63 0.23
CA SER A 66 5.82 -6.70 1.34
C SER A 66 7.15 -5.94 1.21
N ARG A 67 8.22 -6.61 0.74
CA ARG A 67 9.51 -5.96 0.48
C ARG A 67 9.39 -4.98 -0.67
N LEU A 68 8.76 -5.40 -1.75
CA LEU A 68 8.55 -4.59 -2.94
C LEU A 68 7.73 -3.33 -2.63
N TYR A 69 6.60 -3.50 -1.94
CA TYR A 69 5.76 -2.39 -1.52
C TYR A 69 6.55 -1.38 -0.70
N LYS A 70 7.36 -1.84 0.25
CA LYS A 70 8.22 -0.97 1.07
C LYS A 70 9.29 -0.27 0.23
N GLN A 71 9.88 -0.95 -0.74
CA GLN A 71 10.89 -0.38 -1.62
C GLN A 71 10.30 0.74 -2.50
N GLU A 72 9.11 0.53 -3.05
CA GLU A 72 8.46 1.49 -3.95
C GLU A 72 7.80 2.66 -3.20
N THR A 73 7.21 2.42 -2.02
CA THR A 73 6.49 3.46 -1.27
C THR A 73 7.29 4.10 -0.13
N GLY A 74 8.43 3.52 0.23
CA GLY A 74 9.23 3.91 1.39
C GLY A 74 8.62 3.52 2.75
N ARG A 75 7.42 2.93 2.77
CA ARG A 75 6.67 2.59 4.00
C ARG A 75 6.17 1.16 3.93
N THR A 76 6.03 0.51 5.07
CA THR A 76 5.34 -0.78 5.12
C THR A 76 3.85 -0.60 4.79
N PHE A 77 3.24 -1.67 4.30
CA PHE A 77 1.80 -1.72 4.05
C PHE A 77 0.98 -1.31 5.29
N ASN A 78 1.37 -1.80 6.47
CA ASN A 78 0.68 -1.47 7.72
C ASN A 78 0.81 0.01 8.11
N GLU A 79 1.98 0.63 7.90
CA GLU A 79 2.18 2.06 8.15
C GLU A 79 1.34 2.90 7.19
N TYR A 80 1.30 2.54 5.90
CA TYR A 80 0.52 3.25 4.91
C TYR A 80 -1.00 3.14 5.18
N SER A 81 -1.48 1.92 5.43
CA SER A 81 -2.87 1.65 5.80
C SER A 81 -3.26 2.42 7.07
N SER A 82 -2.42 2.38 8.11
CA SER A 82 -2.65 3.14 9.34
C SER A 82 -2.74 4.64 9.08
N GLY A 83 -1.88 5.20 8.22
CA GLY A 83 -1.93 6.61 7.85
C GLY A 83 -3.23 7.01 7.16
N ILE A 84 -3.73 6.19 6.22
CA ILE A 84 -5.03 6.43 5.56
C ILE A 84 -6.16 6.43 6.60
N ARG A 85 -6.17 5.44 7.49
CA ARG A 85 -7.20 5.31 8.53
C ARG A 85 -7.17 6.48 9.50
N MET A 86 -5.99 6.94 9.93
CA MET A 86 -5.84 8.13 10.79
C MET A 86 -6.33 9.39 10.10
N ALA A 87 -5.98 9.59 8.82
CA ALA A 87 -6.48 10.73 8.05
C ALA A 87 -8.01 10.71 7.89
N ALA A 88 -8.61 9.52 7.72
CA ALA A 88 -10.07 9.37 7.70
C ALA A 88 -10.69 9.70 9.06
N ALA A 89 -10.09 9.24 10.16
CA ALA A 89 -10.54 9.57 11.51
C ALA A 89 -10.46 11.08 11.80
N ALA A 90 -9.38 11.75 11.41
CA ALA A 90 -9.24 13.20 11.54
C ALA A 90 -10.35 13.95 10.80
N ARG A 91 -10.65 13.56 9.56
CA ARG A 91 -11.78 14.13 8.78
C ARG A 91 -13.12 13.92 9.46
N LEU A 92 -13.36 12.74 10.05
CA LEU A 92 -14.61 12.46 10.78
C LEU A 92 -14.69 13.22 12.11
N LEU A 93 -13.56 13.56 12.72
CA LEU A 93 -13.51 14.32 13.98
C LEU A 93 -13.85 15.80 13.77
N THR A 94 -13.51 16.37 12.62
CA THR A 94 -13.75 17.77 12.24
C THR A 94 -14.91 17.90 11.25
N GLY A 95 -15.63 16.80 10.99
CA GLY A 95 -16.79 16.80 10.11
C GLY A 95 -17.99 17.46 10.78
N PRO A 96 -19.04 17.80 10.00
CA PRO A 96 -20.26 18.38 10.53
C PRO A 96 -21.04 17.43 11.46
N GLU A 97 -20.80 16.11 11.37
CA GLU A 97 -21.45 15.11 12.20
C GLU A 97 -20.75 14.93 13.56
N ASP A 98 -21.51 15.02 14.67
CA ASP A 98 -20.98 14.76 16.02
C ASP A 98 -20.97 13.26 16.36
N TYR A 99 -20.20 12.48 15.59
CA TYR A 99 -20.04 11.06 15.87
C TYR A 99 -19.32 10.84 17.21
N LYS A 100 -19.76 9.83 17.97
CA LYS A 100 -19.00 9.37 19.15
C LYS A 100 -17.63 8.83 18.72
N ILE A 101 -16.60 9.00 19.55
CA ILE A 101 -15.23 8.52 19.26
C ILE A 101 -15.20 7.01 18.94
N SER A 102 -16.05 6.21 19.60
CA SER A 102 -16.21 4.78 19.31
C SER A 102 -16.71 4.50 17.88
N ASN A 103 -17.60 5.36 17.36
CA ASN A 103 -18.12 5.22 16.00
C ASN A 103 -17.06 5.65 14.99
N ILE A 104 -16.31 6.73 15.29
CA ILE A 104 -15.19 7.17 14.45
C ILE A 104 -14.11 6.09 14.36
N ALA A 105 -13.79 5.42 15.46
CA ALA A 105 -12.85 4.29 15.46
C ALA A 105 -13.33 3.19 14.48
N ASN A 106 -14.59 2.77 14.58
CA ASN A 106 -15.14 1.75 13.69
C ASN A 106 -15.18 2.20 12.22
N LEU A 107 -15.68 3.41 11.94
CA LEU A 107 -15.78 3.97 10.58
C LEU A 107 -14.40 4.17 9.92
N SER A 108 -13.37 4.39 10.73
CA SER A 108 -11.97 4.47 10.25
C SER A 108 -11.26 3.12 10.19
N GLY A 109 -11.94 2.00 10.49
CA GLY A 109 -11.41 0.64 10.36
C GLY A 109 -10.69 0.09 11.59
N TYR A 110 -11.04 0.56 12.79
CA TYR A 110 -10.56 0.04 14.07
C TYR A 110 -11.70 -0.50 14.93
N GLU A 111 -11.70 -1.82 15.14
CA GLU A 111 -12.65 -2.48 16.04
C GLU A 111 -12.34 -2.20 17.52
N ASN A 112 -11.05 -2.12 17.86
CA ASN A 112 -10.61 -1.84 19.22
C ASN A 112 -10.40 -0.34 19.43
N VAL A 113 -11.34 0.29 20.13
CA VAL A 113 -11.32 1.74 20.42
C VAL A 113 -10.09 2.16 21.22
N THR A 114 -9.65 1.37 22.21
CA THR A 114 -8.47 1.67 23.02
C THR A 114 -7.20 1.69 22.17
N TYR A 115 -7.06 0.72 21.26
CA TYR A 115 -5.96 0.68 20.31
C TYR A 115 -5.99 1.87 19.36
N PHE A 116 -7.16 2.22 18.83
CA PHE A 116 -7.37 3.41 18.01
C PHE A 116 -6.93 4.69 18.74
N MET A 117 -7.39 4.92 19.98
CA MET A 117 -7.04 6.12 20.73
C MET A 117 -5.53 6.27 20.92
N ARG A 118 -4.85 5.17 21.25
CA ARG A 118 -3.39 5.16 21.38
C ARG A 118 -2.71 5.46 20.03
N LYS A 119 -3.16 4.82 18.95
CA LYS A 119 -2.60 5.02 17.61
C LYS A 119 -2.82 6.44 17.09
N PHE A 120 -3.99 7.01 17.31
CA PHE A 120 -4.32 8.39 16.95
C PHE A 120 -3.41 9.36 17.69
N LYS A 121 -3.22 9.17 18.99
CA LYS A 121 -2.27 9.98 19.77
C LYS A 121 -0.82 9.81 19.31
N GLU A 122 -0.39 8.60 18.95
CA GLU A 122 0.94 8.37 18.38
C GLU A 122 1.13 9.12 17.04
N HIS A 123 0.10 9.13 16.20
CA HIS A 123 0.10 9.71 14.86
C HIS A 123 0.02 11.25 14.90
N ASP A 124 -1.01 11.82 15.52
CA ASP A 124 -1.31 13.26 15.53
C ASP A 124 -0.79 13.99 16.77
N LYS A 125 -0.14 13.29 17.70
CA LYS A 125 0.37 13.83 18.97
C LYS A 125 -0.70 14.39 19.91
N MET A 126 -1.99 14.19 19.60
CA MET A 126 -3.15 14.59 20.37
C MET A 126 -4.15 13.45 20.47
N THR A 127 -4.93 13.38 21.54
CA THR A 127 -6.06 12.44 21.60
C THR A 127 -7.16 12.86 20.62
N PRO A 128 -8.03 11.93 20.16
CA PRO A 128 -9.16 12.28 19.30
C PRO A 128 -10.05 13.40 19.86
N SER A 129 -10.31 13.40 21.17
CA SER A 129 -11.13 14.43 21.83
C SER A 129 -10.43 15.80 21.86
N GLU A 130 -9.12 15.84 22.10
CA GLU A 130 -8.33 17.07 22.02
C GLU A 130 -8.32 17.60 20.58
N TYR A 131 -8.09 16.72 19.60
CA TYR A 131 -8.07 17.05 18.18
C TYR A 131 -9.38 17.68 17.73
N ARG A 132 -10.53 17.05 18.07
CA ARG A 132 -11.86 17.61 17.81
C ARG A 132 -12.01 19.02 18.40
N ARG A 133 -11.63 19.21 19.67
CA ARG A 133 -11.80 20.50 20.34
C ARG A 133 -10.97 21.63 19.70
N THR A 134 -9.83 21.31 19.10
CA THR A 134 -8.90 22.32 18.57
C THR A 134 -8.98 22.50 17.05
N HIS A 135 -9.61 21.58 16.32
CA HIS A 135 -9.66 21.59 14.85
C HIS A 135 -11.07 21.52 14.25
N ALA A 136 -12.12 21.30 15.05
CA ALA A 136 -13.51 21.37 14.59
C ALA A 136 -14.02 22.81 14.53
#